data_AF-K7W8P8-F1
#
_entry.id   AF-K7W8P8-F1
#
_cell.length_a   1.000
_cell.length_b   1.000
_cell.length_c   1.000
_cell.angle_alpha   90.00
_cell.angle_beta   90.00
_cell.angle_gamma   90.00
#
_symmetry.space_group_name_H-M   'P 1'
#
loop_
_entity.id
_entity.type
_entity.pdbx_description
1 polymer ?
#
loop_
_entity_poly.entity_id
_entity_poly.type
_entity_poly.pdbx_seq_one_letter_code
_entity_poly.pdbx_strand_id
1 'polypeptide(L)'
;MSGWELVGNGLEAKVTNKGKVMIRDAGKYPANDDYPHFMGSFDSSGNVVSFHSSDSRHGSRFGENEIVAVALSYLRGKGML
;
A
#
# COMPACT_ATOMS: atom_id res chain seq x y z
N MET A 1 -12.55 -2.31 -10.22
CA MET A 1 -11.32 -2.27 -9.41
C MET A 1 -11.14 -0.85 -8.95
N SER A 2 -10.92 -0.60 -7.65
CA SER A 2 -10.64 0.75 -7.15
C SER A 2 -9.31 1.24 -7.72
N GLY A 3 -9.29 2.50 -8.15
CA GLY A 3 -8.07 3.15 -8.60
C GLY A 3 -7.08 3.37 -7.47
N TRP A 4 -5.89 3.86 -7.81
CA TRP A 4 -4.93 4.35 -6.82
C TRP A 4 -5.46 5.62 -6.14
N GLU A 5 -5.34 5.67 -4.82
CA GLU A 5 -5.84 6.78 -3.98
C GLU A 5 -4.68 7.39 -3.20
N LEU A 6 -4.61 8.72 -3.13
CA LEU A 6 -3.59 9.41 -2.34
C LEU A 6 -3.78 9.14 -0.85
N VAL A 7 -2.71 8.69 -0.19
CA VAL A 7 -2.72 8.33 1.25
C VAL A 7 -1.75 9.17 2.09
N GLY A 8 -1.20 10.24 1.51
CA GLY A 8 -0.30 11.18 2.19
C GLY A 8 1.18 10.92 1.88
N ASN A 9 2.05 11.87 2.26
CA ASN A 9 3.51 11.82 2.07
C ASN A 9 3.99 11.60 0.62
N GLY A 10 3.12 11.81 -0.39
CA GLY A 10 3.43 11.46 -1.78
C GLY A 10 3.33 9.96 -2.06
N LEU A 11 2.53 9.24 -1.28
CA LEU A 11 2.17 7.84 -1.49
C LEU A 11 0.75 7.74 -2.01
N GLU A 12 0.52 6.71 -2.81
CA GLU A 12 -0.81 6.25 -3.19
C GLU A 12 -0.99 4.77 -2.84
N ALA A 13 -2.21 4.41 -2.48
CA ALA A 13 -2.58 3.06 -2.12
C ALA A 13 -3.81 2.58 -2.89
N LYS A 14 -3.91 1.28 -3.07
CA LYS A 14 -5.14 0.63 -3.55
C LYS A 14 -5.33 -0.70 -2.85
N VAL A 15 -6.58 -1.15 -2.83
CA VAL A 15 -6.93 -2.49 -2.31
C VAL A 15 -7.18 -3.43 -3.48
N THR A 16 -6.51 -4.57 -3.47
CA THR A 16 -6.75 -5.64 -4.45
C THR A 16 -8.06 -6.36 -4.16
N ASN A 17 -8.60 -7.07 -5.14
CA ASN A 17 -9.79 -7.91 -4.96
C ASN A 17 -9.59 -9.03 -3.90
N LYS A 18 -8.35 -9.30 -3.48
CA LYS A 18 -7.99 -10.28 -2.45
C LYS A 18 -7.81 -9.65 -1.05
N GLY A 19 -8.20 -8.38 -0.86
CA GLY A 19 -8.08 -7.66 0.40
C GLY A 19 -6.65 -7.21 0.75
N LYS A 20 -5.67 -7.42 -0.15
CA LYS A 20 -4.31 -6.91 0.03
C LYS A 20 -4.24 -5.42 -0.28
N VAL A 21 -3.46 -4.68 0.49
CA VAL A 21 -3.14 -3.28 0.19
C VAL A 21 -1.83 -3.21 -0.59
N MET A 22 -1.83 -2.41 -1.65
CA MET A 22 -0.67 -2.08 -2.46
C MET A 22 -0.35 -0.61 -2.23
N ILE A 23 0.93 -0.27 -2.04
CA ILE A 23 1.41 1.10 -1.81
C ILE A 23 2.56 1.41 -2.75
N ARG A 24 2.58 2.62 -3.30
CA ARG A 24 3.67 3.13 -4.14
C ARG A 24 3.81 4.66 -4.06
N ASP A 25 4.87 5.20 -4.65
CA ASP A 25 5.09 6.63 -4.79
C ASP A 25 4.07 7.22 -5.79
N ALA A 26 3.33 8.23 -5.36
CA ALA A 26 2.33 8.91 -6.18
C ALA A 26 2.99 9.62 -7.37
N GLY A 27 2.39 9.48 -8.55
CA GLY A 27 2.82 10.18 -9.77
C GLY A 27 4.14 9.68 -10.38
N LYS A 28 4.77 8.65 -9.81
CA LYS A 28 6.01 8.05 -10.34
C LYS A 28 5.76 7.00 -11.41
N TYR A 29 4.54 6.45 -11.47
CA TYR A 29 4.15 5.36 -12.36
C TYR A 29 2.92 5.73 -13.18
N PRO A 30 2.78 5.20 -14.41
CA PRO A 30 1.54 5.28 -15.16
C PRO A 30 0.35 4.76 -14.32
N ALA A 31 -0.82 5.37 -14.44
CA ALA A 31 -2.02 4.95 -13.70
C ALA A 31 -2.42 3.48 -13.97
N ASN A 32 -2.05 2.96 -15.14
CA ASN A 32 -2.29 1.57 -15.56
C ASN A 32 -1.15 0.61 -15.18
N ASP A 33 -0.07 1.13 -14.59
CA ASP A 33 0.96 0.29 -14.02
C ASP A 33 0.48 -0.19 -12.65
N ASP A 34 0.59 -1.47 -12.41
CA ASP A 34 0.17 -2.11 -11.16
C ASP A 34 1.35 -2.48 -10.29
N TYR A 35 2.56 -1.98 -10.58
CA TYR A 35 3.75 -2.25 -9.79
C TYR A 35 3.71 -1.54 -8.43
N PRO A 36 3.52 -2.27 -7.31
CA PRO A 36 3.63 -1.65 -6.00
C PRO A 36 5.10 -1.63 -5.54
N HIS A 37 5.46 -0.64 -4.73
CA HIS A 37 6.67 -0.74 -3.91
C HIS A 37 6.45 -1.70 -2.74
N PHE A 38 5.25 -1.70 -2.19
CA PHE A 38 4.92 -2.52 -1.04
C PHE A 38 3.55 -3.17 -1.20
N MET A 39 3.44 -4.41 -0.77
CA MET A 39 2.18 -5.13 -0.70
C MET A 39 2.02 -5.76 0.69
N GLY A 40 0.94 -5.39 1.37
CA GLY A 40 0.60 -5.88 2.70
C GLY A 40 -0.73 -6.64 2.72
N SER A 41 -0.84 -7.63 3.60
CA SER A 41 -2.10 -8.25 4.02
C SER A 41 -2.20 -8.15 5.53
N PHE A 42 -3.39 -7.83 6.03
CA PHE A 42 -3.67 -7.59 7.44
C PHE A 42 -4.84 -8.45 7.88
N ASP A 43 -4.83 -8.92 9.13
CA ASP A 43 -6.00 -9.56 9.73
C ASP A 43 -7.01 -8.50 10.22
N SER A 44 -8.18 -8.92 10.68
CA SER A 44 -9.22 -8.00 11.19
C SER A 44 -8.83 -7.21 12.44
N SER A 45 -7.75 -7.58 13.13
CA SER A 45 -7.22 -6.82 14.27
C SER A 45 -6.16 -5.79 13.83
N GLY A 46 -5.81 -5.77 12.54
CA GLY A 46 -4.74 -4.93 11.99
C GLY A 46 -3.35 -5.51 12.21
N ASN A 47 -3.20 -6.80 12.52
CA ASN A 47 -1.88 -7.44 12.55
C ASN A 47 -1.43 -7.75 11.12
N VAL A 48 -0.14 -7.61 10.88
CA VAL A 48 0.47 -7.93 9.59
C VAL A 48 0.49 -9.45 9.41
N VAL A 49 -0.25 -9.95 8.40
CA VAL A 49 -0.25 -11.36 7.99
C VAL A 49 0.86 -11.63 6.98
N SER A 50 1.07 -10.69 6.05
CA SER A 50 2.15 -10.75 5.07
C SER A 50 2.56 -9.35 4.66
N PHE A 51 3.85 -9.11 4.52
CA PHE A 51 4.37 -7.86 3.97
C PHE A 51 5.47 -8.18 2.96
N HIS A 52 5.37 -7.60 1.78
CA HIS A 52 6.35 -7.75 0.72
C HIS A 52 6.76 -6.37 0.23
N SER A 53 8.06 -6.10 0.30
CA SER A 53 8.68 -4.98 -0.39
C SER A 53 9.21 -5.49 -1.73
N SER A 54 8.71 -4.91 -2.81
CA SER A 54 9.29 -5.12 -4.13
C SER A 54 10.59 -4.34 -4.17
N ASP A 55 11.71 -4.98 -3.84
CA ASP A 55 13.07 -4.40 -3.76
C ASP A 55 13.66 -4.08 -5.16
N SER A 56 12.82 -3.54 -6.04
CA SER A 56 13.06 -3.42 -7.47
C SER A 56 13.73 -2.09 -7.78
N ARG A 57 15.05 -2.01 -7.58
CA ARG A 57 15.99 -0.98 -8.13
C ARG A 57 15.73 0.50 -7.82
N HIS A 58 14.56 0.85 -7.31
CA HIS A 58 14.14 2.20 -6.98
C HIS A 58 13.79 2.19 -5.49
N GLY A 59 14.83 2.32 -4.65
CA GLY A 59 14.65 2.37 -3.20
C GLY A 59 13.50 3.31 -2.84
N SER A 60 12.61 2.86 -1.97
CA SER A 60 11.63 3.75 -1.37
C SER A 60 12.34 4.59 -0.32
N ARG A 61 12.02 5.88 -0.25
CA ARG A 61 12.50 6.75 0.84
C ARG A 61 11.81 6.47 2.17
N PHE A 62 10.78 5.62 2.16
CA PHE A 62 9.94 5.33 3.31
C PHE A 62 10.36 4.02 3.97
N GLY A 63 10.41 4.02 5.29
CA GLY A 63 10.68 2.80 6.07
C GLY A 63 9.47 1.88 6.13
N GLU A 64 9.70 0.59 6.34
CA GLU A 64 8.62 -0.42 6.41
C GLU A 64 7.54 -0.07 7.44
N ASN A 65 7.94 0.44 8.62
CA ASN A 65 7.01 0.86 9.67
C ASN A 65 6.08 2.00 9.22
N GLU A 66 6.59 2.95 8.43
CA GLU A 66 5.78 4.04 7.90
C GLU A 66 4.75 3.50 6.90
N ILE A 67 5.18 2.60 6.02
CA ILE A 67 4.31 1.95 5.04
C ILE A 67 3.21 1.13 5.73
N VAL A 68 3.55 0.38 6.78
CA VAL A 68 2.58 -0.38 7.57
C VAL A 68 1.56 0.56 8.24
N ALA A 69 2.00 1.68 8.80
CA ALA A 69 1.09 2.66 9.41
C ALA A 69 0.14 3.30 8.39
N VAL A 70 0.63 3.63 7.20
CA VAL A 70 -0.17 4.15 6.08
C VAL A 70 -1.18 3.10 5.62
N ALA A 71 -0.75 1.85 5.43
CA ALA A 71 -1.61 0.73 5.06
C ALA A 71 -2.76 0.53 6.04
N LEU A 72 -2.47 0.50 7.35
CA LEU A 72 -3.49 0.33 8.39
C LEU A 72 -4.48 1.47 8.41
N SER A 73 -4.00 2.71 8.33
CA SER A 73 -4.85 3.90 8.31
C SER A 73 -5.78 3.90 7.10
N TYR A 74 -5.25 3.52 5.93
CA TYR A 74 -6.02 3.41 4.70
C TYR A 74 -7.11 2.33 4.79
N LEU A 75 -6.77 1.13 5.27
CA LEU A 75 -7.72 0.04 5.41
C LEU A 75 -8.82 0.33 6.46
N ARG A 76 -8.48 0.98 7.57
CA ARG A 76 -9.47 1.48 8.56
C ARG A 76 -10.41 2.52 7.95
N GLY A 77 -9.87 3.46 7.17
CA GLY A 77 -10.68 4.46 6.44
C GLY A 77 -11.63 3.83 5.42
N LYS A 78 -11.36 2.61 4.96
CA LYS A 78 -12.23 1.84 4.06
C LYS A 78 -13.21 0.91 4.79
N GLY A 79 -13.17 0.82 6.12
CA GLY A 79 -13.97 -0.12 6.90
C GLY A 79 -13.60 -1.59 6.63
N MET A 80 -12.35 -1.85 6.23
CA MET A 80 -11.83 -3.19 5.94
C MET A 80 -11.06 -3.80 7.12
N LEU A 81 -10.93 -3.05 8.21
CA LEU A 81 -10.36 -3.42 9.50
C LEU A 81 -11.32 -2.97 10.61
#